data_AF-A0A350UH62-F1
#
_entry.id   AF-A0A350UH62-F1
#
_cell.length_a   1.000
_cell.length_b   1.000
_cell.length_c   1.000
_cell.angle_alpha   90.00
_cell.angle_beta   90.00
_cell.angle_gamma   90.00
#
_symmetry.space_group_name_H-M   'P 1'
#
loop_
_entity.id
_entity.type
_entity.pdbx_description
1 polymer ?
#
loop_
_entity_poly.entity_id
_entity_poly.type
_entity_poly.pdbx_seq_one_letter_code
_entity_poly.pdbx_strand_id
1 'polypeptide(L)'
;MSCRGRTELHRGCGLRNPARDAGGEPAGVDALRPEPRLSRILRLPAGAPLSDRLFASGVEFPCGGEGICGGCRFRFPGGDWELACQATTTEAVTVEVEQWTAPPTVLTDEASVTSIEPQGGLGYAIDLGSTTLVAQRVDLRTGEIVKIRTGINPQTRRGADIMSRIAYDLQHPGELTDAIRRQLGALLGRQAKTAIVAGNTAMHHLFCGLSVEPLAAVPFRSPWLGAQRFTGKELNWPVDEVIVLPCIGGFVGGDTVAGLAVTPLGEGDALVDLGTNSEVCVARAGRIRCASTAAGPAFESPKFRRGTHLVESVAAALAAGQVQPSGRLSGEAIEGLSQAHVRQLQLAKAAVASGLHLLGASGTLHVAGAFGNYVRESDAKRIGLLPAGSAIQAAGNAALRGARFLLLNPSRREQVIEELLARTEHVELAALPEFQDAYVSAMRFA
;
A
#
# COMPACT_ATOMS: atom_id res chain seq x y z
N MET A 1 47.60 46.31 37.40
CA MET A 1 47.54 47.62 36.69
C MET A 1 47.05 47.33 35.28
N SER A 2 45.73 47.30 35.04
CA SER A 2 44.84 48.41 34.65
C SER A 2 44.69 48.56 33.13
N CYS A 3 43.64 47.93 32.59
CA CYS A 3 42.52 48.52 31.84
C CYS A 3 42.76 49.67 30.83
N ARG A 4 42.30 49.45 29.58
CA ARG A 4 41.41 50.29 28.72
C ARG A 4 41.95 50.58 27.31
N GLY A 5 41.07 50.43 26.29
CA GLY A 5 41.19 51.16 25.03
C GLY A 5 40.44 50.60 23.82
N ARG A 6 39.23 51.12 23.61
CA ARG A 6 38.33 51.13 22.42
C ARG A 6 38.94 50.82 21.04
N THR A 7 38.11 50.25 20.15
CA THR A 7 38.18 50.55 18.70
C THR A 7 36.79 50.52 18.05
N GLU A 8 36.58 51.51 17.18
CA GLU A 8 35.36 51.95 16.55
C GLU A 8 35.09 51.28 15.19
N LEU A 9 33.85 51.47 14.73
CA LEU A 9 33.32 51.17 13.40
C LEU A 9 33.94 52.02 12.27
N HIS A 10 34.27 51.38 11.14
CA HIS A 10 34.37 51.96 9.79
C HIS A 10 33.75 50.94 8.81
N ARG A 11 32.59 51.17 8.17
CA ARG A 11 32.27 52.00 6.98
C ARG A 11 33.20 51.81 5.76
N GLY A 12 32.66 51.16 4.73
CA GLY A 12 32.65 51.68 3.36
C GLY A 12 33.25 50.79 2.25
N CYS A 13 32.39 50.19 1.41
CA CYS A 13 32.43 50.16 -0.07
C CYS A 13 31.32 49.19 -0.55
N GLY A 14 30.34 49.48 -1.42
CA GLY A 14 30.15 50.61 -2.32
C GLY A 14 30.17 50.15 -3.79
N LEU A 15 29.17 49.40 -4.27
CA LEU A 15 28.85 49.34 -5.71
C LEU A 15 27.32 49.25 -5.93
N ARG A 16 26.80 50.25 -6.64
CA ARG A 16 25.41 50.44 -7.04
C ARG A 16 25.16 49.72 -8.37
N ASN A 17 23.93 49.25 -8.61
CA ASN A 17 23.42 49.03 -9.96
C ASN A 17 22.13 49.87 -10.13
N PRO A 18 22.00 50.71 -11.18
CA PRO A 18 20.94 51.70 -11.33
C PRO A 18 19.81 51.18 -12.21
N ALA A 19 18.58 51.13 -11.68
CA ALA A 19 17.34 51.15 -12.47
C ALA A 19 16.12 51.20 -11.53
N ARG A 20 15.81 52.41 -11.04
CA ARG A 20 14.46 52.81 -10.65
C ARG A 20 14.26 54.19 -11.25
N ASP A 21 13.34 54.30 -12.21
CA ASP A 21 12.37 55.39 -12.32
C ASP A 21 11.67 55.30 -13.69
N ALA A 22 10.58 54.53 -13.71
CA ALA A 22 9.44 54.79 -14.56
C ALA A 22 8.21 54.27 -13.81
N GLY A 23 7.33 55.19 -13.43
CA GLY A 23 6.14 54.92 -12.65
C GLY A 23 5.11 54.06 -13.37
N GLY A 24 4.32 53.38 -12.55
CA GLY A 24 3.18 52.55 -12.94
C GLY A 24 2.96 51.51 -11.86
N GLU A 25 2.08 51.78 -10.90
CA GLU A 25 1.54 50.73 -10.03
C GLU A 25 0.74 49.75 -10.89
N PRO A 26 1.07 48.44 -10.90
CA PRO A 26 0.09 47.43 -11.25
C PRO A 26 -0.56 46.97 -9.94
N ALA A 27 -1.87 47.19 -9.85
CA ALA A 27 -2.71 46.50 -8.89
C ALA A 27 -2.52 44.98 -8.99
N GLY A 28 -2.47 44.30 -7.85
CA GLY A 28 -2.76 42.87 -7.75
C GLY A 28 -1.55 41.93 -7.78
N VAL A 29 -1.01 41.65 -6.59
CA VAL A 29 -0.66 40.28 -6.23
C VAL A 29 -1.15 40.11 -4.79
N ASP A 30 -2.41 39.71 -4.64
CA ASP A 30 -2.86 39.14 -3.37
C ASP A 30 -1.91 37.97 -3.09
N ALA A 31 -1.10 38.11 -2.04
CA ALA A 31 -0.25 37.05 -1.55
C ALA A 31 -1.14 35.81 -1.38
N LEU A 32 -0.83 34.74 -2.11
CA LEU A 32 -1.48 33.44 -1.96
C LEU A 32 -1.57 33.16 -0.46
N ARG A 33 -2.76 33.30 0.11
CA ARG A 33 -3.02 32.80 1.45
C ARG A 33 -2.74 31.29 1.38
N PRO A 34 -1.81 30.74 2.18
CA PRO A 34 -1.66 29.30 2.22
C PRO A 34 -3.00 28.71 2.65
N GLU A 35 -3.61 27.94 1.74
CA GLU A 35 -4.86 27.25 1.97
C GLU A 35 -4.76 26.36 3.22
N PRO A 36 -5.88 26.10 3.92
CA PRO A 36 -5.88 25.23 5.08
C PRO A 36 -5.61 23.79 4.62
N ARG A 37 -4.33 23.41 4.63
CA ARG A 37 -3.86 22.02 4.61
C ARG A 37 -4.63 21.29 5.71
N LEU A 38 -5.34 20.22 5.33
CA LEU A 38 -6.14 19.43 6.27
C LEU A 38 -5.22 18.86 7.35
N SER A 39 -5.28 19.46 8.52
CA SER A 39 -4.39 19.16 9.62
C SER A 39 -5.18 18.54 10.77
N ARG A 40 -4.75 17.39 11.30
CA ARG A 40 -5.42 16.78 12.47
C ARG A 40 -4.69 17.18 13.74
N ILE A 41 -5.46 17.64 14.73
CA ILE A 41 -4.97 17.84 16.09
C ILE A 41 -5.05 16.51 16.83
N LEU A 42 -3.89 15.99 17.23
CA LEU A 42 -3.76 14.78 18.03
C LEU A 42 -3.36 15.15 19.45
N ARG A 43 -4.05 14.58 20.44
CA ARG A 43 -3.64 14.62 21.85
C ARG A 43 -2.97 13.31 22.19
N LEU A 44 -1.66 13.36 22.40
CA LEU A 44 -0.83 12.20 22.66
C LEU A 44 -0.47 12.17 24.16
N PRO A 45 -0.83 11.12 24.90
CA PRO A 45 -0.49 11.00 26.31
C PRO A 45 1.04 10.87 26.50
N ALA A 46 1.55 11.24 27.68
CA ALA A 46 2.97 11.06 28.00
C ALA A 46 3.39 9.57 27.95
N GLY A 47 4.65 9.28 27.64
CA GLY A 47 5.18 7.92 27.61
C GLY A 47 6.26 7.74 26.54
N ALA A 48 5.97 6.87 25.56
CA ALA A 48 6.89 6.55 24.46
C ALA A 48 7.33 7.81 23.67
N PRO A 49 8.47 7.76 22.96
CA PRO A 49 8.89 8.82 22.04
C PRO A 49 7.75 9.36 21.18
N LEU A 50 7.78 10.66 20.87
CA LEU A 50 6.72 11.31 20.10
C LEU A 50 6.46 10.59 18.77
N SER A 51 7.51 10.13 18.09
CA SER A 51 7.43 9.33 16.88
C SER A 51 6.59 8.04 17.06
N ASP A 52 6.79 7.30 18.16
CA ASP A 52 6.04 6.08 18.47
C ASP A 52 4.56 6.35 18.71
N ARG A 53 4.26 7.43 19.44
CA ARG A 53 2.88 7.84 19.75
C ARG A 53 2.15 8.35 18.51
N LEU A 54 2.85 9.09 17.65
CA LEU A 54 2.35 9.53 16.36
C LEU A 54 2.10 8.35 15.44
N PHE A 55 3.03 7.40 15.37
CA PHE A 55 2.84 6.17 14.61
C PHE A 55 1.62 5.37 15.08
N ALA A 56 1.48 5.17 16.39
CA ALA A 56 0.32 4.50 16.97
C ALA A 56 -1.00 5.24 16.68
N SER A 57 -0.93 6.54 16.38
CA SER A 57 -2.06 7.38 15.99
C SER A 57 -2.29 7.44 14.47
N GLY A 58 -1.52 6.67 13.69
CA GLY A 58 -1.65 6.51 12.23
C GLY A 58 -0.71 7.37 11.39
N VAL A 59 0.33 7.98 11.96
CA VAL A 59 1.34 8.73 11.20
C VAL A 59 2.39 7.78 10.62
N GLU A 60 2.65 7.89 9.32
CA GLU A 60 3.60 7.07 8.57
C GLU A 60 5.01 7.67 8.60
N PHE A 61 6.03 6.81 8.53
CA PHE A 61 7.44 7.20 8.56
C PHE A 61 8.17 6.66 7.32
N PRO A 62 7.99 7.29 6.14
CA PRO A 62 8.40 6.67 4.88
C PRO A 62 9.89 6.33 4.77
N CYS A 63 10.75 7.17 5.35
CA CYS A 63 12.21 6.97 5.41
C CYS A 63 12.69 6.15 6.62
N GLY A 64 11.80 5.46 7.34
CA GLY A 64 12.21 4.65 8.48
C GLY A 64 12.60 5.42 9.75
N GLY A 65 12.49 6.75 9.72
CA GLY A 65 12.87 7.64 10.81
C GLY A 65 14.13 8.48 10.56
N GLU A 66 14.79 8.31 9.42
CA GLU A 66 16.09 8.95 9.08
C GLU A 66 15.98 10.45 8.72
N GLY A 67 14.76 11.00 8.63
CA GLY A 67 14.53 12.41 8.30
C GLY A 67 14.70 12.78 6.82
N ILE A 68 15.00 11.82 5.95
CA ILE A 68 15.34 12.06 4.52
C ILE A 68 14.08 12.34 3.67
N CYS A 69 12.95 11.69 3.95
CA CYS A 69 11.75 11.82 3.11
C CYS A 69 10.95 13.11 3.36
N GLY A 70 11.14 13.77 4.51
CA GLY A 70 10.33 14.90 4.92
C GLY A 70 8.83 14.61 5.14
N GLY A 71 8.43 13.33 5.09
CA GLY A 71 7.02 12.92 5.12
C GLY A 71 6.35 13.09 6.47
N CYS A 72 7.04 12.82 7.59
CA CYS A 72 6.45 12.75 8.93
C CYS A 72 6.22 14.12 9.62
N ARG A 73 5.73 15.11 8.87
CA ARG A 73 5.63 16.49 9.38
C ARG A 73 4.58 16.66 10.47
N PHE A 74 4.97 17.34 11.54
CA PHE A 74 4.09 17.75 12.62
C PHE A 74 4.46 19.17 13.08
N ARG A 75 3.58 19.82 13.82
CA ARG A 75 3.89 21.06 14.54
C ARG A 75 3.17 21.09 15.88
N PHE A 76 3.69 21.86 16.82
CA PHE A 76 2.91 22.26 17.98
C PHE A 76 1.92 23.37 17.58
N PRO A 77 0.79 23.53 18.30
CA PRO A 77 -0.14 24.64 18.06
C PRO A 77 0.59 25.98 18.05
N GLY A 78 0.57 26.69 16.91
CA GLY A 78 1.25 27.97 16.73
C GLY A 78 2.76 27.90 16.47
N GLY A 79 3.34 26.70 16.36
CA GLY A 79 4.76 26.48 16.04
C GLY A 79 5.04 26.19 14.56
N ASP A 80 6.32 26.03 14.25
CA ASP A 80 6.79 25.66 12.91
C ASP A 80 6.65 24.15 12.64
N TRP A 81 6.64 23.78 11.36
CA TRP A 81 6.61 22.39 10.93
C TRP A 81 7.97 21.72 11.11
N GLU A 82 7.99 20.63 11.86
CA GLU A 82 9.14 19.80 12.18
C GLU A 82 8.93 18.34 11.74
N LEU A 83 9.99 17.53 11.78
CA LEU A 83 9.92 16.11 11.46
C LEU A 83 9.71 15.27 12.72
N ALA A 84 8.61 14.53 12.76
CA ALA A 84 8.26 13.70 13.91
C ALA A 84 9.31 12.64 14.23
N CYS A 85 10.06 12.18 13.23
CA CYS A 85 11.13 11.21 13.42
C CYS A 85 12.37 11.76 14.13
N GLN A 86 12.53 13.08 14.15
CA GLN A 86 13.63 13.76 14.82
C GLN A 86 13.20 14.36 16.17
N ALA A 87 11.92 14.26 16.52
CA ALA A 87 11.39 14.78 17.75
C ALA A 87 11.52 13.77 18.91
N THR A 88 11.97 14.26 20.07
CA THR A 88 12.37 13.41 21.21
C THR A 88 11.44 13.50 22.42
N THR A 89 10.38 14.31 22.36
CA THR A 89 9.54 14.53 23.55
C THR A 89 8.74 13.28 23.95
N THR A 90 8.72 13.02 25.24
CA THR A 90 7.97 11.95 25.90
C THR A 90 6.80 12.50 26.73
N GLU A 91 6.67 13.83 26.83
CA GLU A 91 5.59 14.47 27.58
C GLU A 91 4.26 14.41 26.84
N ALA A 92 3.15 14.60 27.56
CA ALA A 92 1.83 14.69 26.95
C ALA A 92 1.77 15.94 26.07
N VAL A 93 1.46 15.77 24.78
CA VAL A 93 1.48 16.87 23.83
C VAL A 93 0.23 16.90 22.99
N THR A 94 -0.13 18.11 22.57
CA THR A 94 -1.07 18.31 21.48
C THR A 94 -0.27 18.74 20.27
N VAL A 95 -0.40 18.01 19.17
CA VAL A 95 0.33 18.28 17.93
C VAL A 95 -0.62 18.28 16.76
N GLU A 96 -0.28 19.06 15.76
CA GLU A 96 -0.93 19.11 14.47
C GLU A 96 -0.07 18.35 13.47
N VAL A 97 -0.65 17.41 12.72
CA VAL A 97 0.08 16.56 11.76
C VAL A 97 -0.35 16.84 10.32
N GLU A 98 0.64 16.88 9.41
CA GLU A 98 0.46 17.08 7.96
C GLU A 98 0.60 15.76 7.20
N GLN A 99 -0.01 14.70 7.72
CA GLN A 99 -0.12 13.43 7.02
C GLN A 99 -1.56 12.97 7.11
N TRP A 100 -2.20 12.83 5.96
CA TRP A 100 -3.47 12.15 5.86
C TRP A 100 -3.35 11.06 4.81
N THR A 101 -2.96 9.87 5.25
CA THR A 101 -3.63 8.63 4.87
C THR A 101 -4.71 8.39 5.92
N ALA A 102 -5.97 8.16 5.51
CA ALA A 102 -6.93 7.56 6.43
C ALA A 102 -6.34 6.21 6.88
N PRO A 103 -6.72 5.67 8.06
CA PRO A 103 -6.45 4.27 8.32
C PRO A 103 -6.90 3.48 7.08
N PRO A 104 -6.02 2.62 6.51
CA PRO A 104 -6.32 1.91 5.28
C PRO A 104 -7.70 1.25 5.43
N THR A 105 -8.52 1.31 4.39
CA THR A 105 -9.83 0.68 4.43
C THR A 105 -9.61 -0.82 4.51
N VAL A 106 -9.72 -1.38 5.72
CA VAL A 106 -9.41 -2.78 5.96
C VAL A 106 -10.59 -3.63 5.52
N LEU A 107 -10.41 -4.41 4.46
CA LEU A 107 -11.40 -5.41 4.06
C LEU A 107 -11.23 -6.67 4.88
N THR A 108 -12.31 -7.05 5.55
CA THR A 108 -12.32 -8.18 6.47
C THR A 108 -12.97 -9.43 5.89
N ASP A 109 -13.53 -9.38 4.68
CA ASP A 109 -14.28 -10.44 3.95
C ASP A 109 -15.04 -11.48 4.81
N GLU A 110 -16.35 -11.29 4.96
CA GLU A 110 -17.23 -12.15 5.76
C GLU A 110 -18.04 -13.17 4.94
N ALA A 111 -17.84 -13.22 3.61
CA ALA A 111 -18.61 -14.10 2.72
C ALA A 111 -18.51 -15.58 3.14
N SER A 112 -19.55 -16.39 2.93
CA SER A 112 -19.47 -17.83 3.23
C SER A 112 -18.60 -18.57 2.20
N VAL A 113 -17.83 -19.55 2.67
CA VAL A 113 -17.09 -20.48 1.79
C VAL A 113 -18.00 -21.67 1.49
N THR A 114 -18.12 -22.06 0.22
CA THR A 114 -19.10 -23.07 -0.24
C THR A 114 -18.62 -24.52 -0.13
N SER A 115 -17.30 -24.75 -0.01
CA SER A 115 -16.68 -26.08 0.18
C SER A 115 -15.89 -26.10 1.49
N ILE A 116 -16.22 -27.05 2.37
CA ILE A 116 -15.59 -27.21 3.68
C ILE A 116 -15.41 -28.70 3.94
N GLU A 117 -14.24 -29.09 4.45
CA GLU A 117 -13.97 -30.39 5.06
C GLU A 117 -14.08 -30.20 6.59
N PRO A 118 -15.21 -30.55 7.22
CA PRO A 118 -15.47 -30.20 8.61
C PRO A 118 -14.47 -30.86 9.55
N GLN A 119 -13.87 -30.05 10.42
CA GLN A 119 -12.92 -30.51 11.44
C GLN A 119 -13.28 -29.92 12.80
N GLY A 120 -12.92 -30.61 13.88
CA GLY A 120 -13.05 -30.03 15.23
C GLY A 120 -12.00 -28.93 15.46
N GLY A 121 -12.38 -27.85 16.16
CA GLY A 121 -11.45 -26.82 16.63
C GLY A 121 -11.52 -25.51 15.84
N LEU A 122 -10.53 -24.66 16.07
CA LEU A 122 -10.40 -23.33 15.45
C LEU A 122 -9.21 -23.33 14.49
N GLY A 123 -9.25 -22.42 13.52
CA GLY A 123 -8.13 -22.10 12.64
C GLY A 123 -8.00 -20.60 12.42
N TYR A 124 -6.90 -20.19 11.79
CA TYR A 124 -6.65 -18.79 11.43
C TYR A 124 -6.40 -18.64 9.93
N ALA A 125 -7.09 -17.71 9.29
CA ALA A 125 -6.74 -17.22 7.96
C ALA A 125 -6.16 -15.81 8.12
N ILE A 126 -4.95 -15.60 7.59
CA ILE A 126 -4.16 -14.39 7.83
C ILE A 126 -3.76 -13.77 6.49
N ASP A 127 -4.10 -12.51 6.33
CA ASP A 127 -3.64 -11.64 5.24
C ASP A 127 -2.50 -10.76 5.77
N LEU A 128 -1.32 -11.02 5.24
CA LEU A 128 -0.05 -10.39 5.54
C LEU A 128 0.22 -9.27 4.53
N GLY A 129 -0.53 -8.18 4.67
CA GLY A 129 -0.36 -7.00 3.83
C GLY A 129 0.88 -6.17 4.20
N SER A 130 1.35 -5.38 3.23
CA SER A 130 2.45 -4.43 3.47
C SER A 130 2.05 -3.33 4.46
N THR A 131 0.80 -2.89 4.47
CA THR A 131 0.35 -1.80 5.36
C THR A 131 -0.53 -2.33 6.49
N THR A 132 -1.41 -3.28 6.16
CA THR A 132 -2.42 -3.80 7.07
C THR A 132 -2.26 -5.30 7.25
N LEU A 133 -2.45 -5.76 8.48
CA LEU A 133 -2.52 -7.16 8.85
C LEU A 133 -3.94 -7.51 9.23
N VAL A 134 -4.46 -8.62 8.73
CA VAL A 134 -5.80 -9.10 9.07
C VAL A 134 -5.72 -10.57 9.47
N ALA A 135 -6.32 -10.92 10.61
CA ALA A 135 -6.45 -12.29 11.07
C ALA A 135 -7.92 -12.62 11.33
N GLN A 136 -8.43 -13.64 10.64
CA GLN A 136 -9.73 -14.25 10.90
C GLN A 136 -9.56 -15.51 11.71
N ARG A 137 -10.23 -15.59 12.86
CA ARG A 137 -10.42 -16.84 13.59
C ARG A 137 -11.66 -17.53 13.08
N VAL A 138 -11.51 -18.75 12.61
CA VAL A 138 -12.55 -19.52 11.91
C VAL A 138 -12.87 -20.78 12.70
N ASP A 139 -14.14 -21.12 12.85
CA ASP A 139 -14.58 -22.44 13.32
C ASP A 139 -14.39 -23.43 12.16
N LEU A 140 -13.54 -24.45 12.34
CA LEU A 140 -13.18 -25.37 11.25
C LEU A 140 -14.30 -26.38 10.91
N ARG A 141 -15.34 -26.46 11.74
CA ARG A 141 -16.49 -27.34 11.49
C ARG A 141 -17.52 -26.63 10.63
N THR A 142 -17.77 -25.35 10.87
CA THR A 142 -18.82 -24.57 10.20
C THR A 142 -18.28 -23.63 9.12
N GLY A 143 -16.99 -23.28 9.17
CA GLY A 143 -16.39 -22.22 8.35
C GLY A 143 -16.75 -20.80 8.80
N GLU A 144 -17.48 -20.66 9.91
CA GLU A 144 -17.91 -19.36 10.44
C GLU A 144 -16.72 -18.57 10.98
N ILE A 145 -16.69 -17.27 10.66
CA ILE A 145 -15.70 -16.36 11.21
C ILE A 145 -16.12 -15.97 12.63
N VAL A 146 -15.47 -16.58 13.62
CA VAL A 146 -15.72 -16.31 15.04
C VAL A 146 -15.23 -14.92 15.44
N LYS A 147 -14.11 -14.47 14.86
CA LYS A 147 -13.57 -13.14 15.18
C LYS A 147 -12.62 -12.64 14.11
N ILE A 148 -12.66 -11.34 13.87
CA ILE A 148 -11.69 -10.64 13.03
C ILE A 148 -10.87 -9.69 13.89
N ARG A 149 -9.56 -9.68 13.65
CA ARG A 149 -8.59 -8.76 14.25
C ARG A 149 -7.77 -8.13 13.15
N THR A 150 -7.50 -6.84 13.30
CA THR A 150 -6.70 -6.06 12.35
C THR A 150 -5.58 -5.37 13.10
N GLY A 151 -4.47 -5.13 12.42
CA GLY A 151 -3.32 -4.40 12.96
C GLY A 151 -2.57 -3.68 11.86
N ILE A 152 -1.82 -2.65 12.23
CA ILE A 152 -0.87 -1.99 11.31
C ILE A 152 0.37 -2.86 11.22
N ASN A 153 0.90 -3.05 10.01
CA ASN A 153 2.17 -3.72 9.81
C ASN A 153 3.30 -2.86 10.42
N PRO A 154 4.00 -3.30 11.48
CA PRO A 154 4.98 -2.50 12.20
C PRO A 154 6.23 -2.19 11.34
N GLN A 155 6.45 -2.94 10.26
CA GLN A 155 7.56 -2.72 9.33
C GLN A 155 7.43 -1.39 8.58
N THR A 156 6.22 -0.80 8.53
CA THR A 156 5.99 0.57 8.00
C THR A 156 6.83 1.63 8.71
N ARG A 157 7.29 1.36 9.95
CA ARG A 157 8.23 2.23 10.68
C ARG A 157 9.63 2.25 10.12
N ARG A 158 10.01 1.25 9.33
CA ARG A 158 11.36 1.04 8.78
C ARG A 158 11.40 1.17 7.25
N GLY A 159 10.23 1.26 6.61
CA GLY A 159 10.09 1.59 5.19
C GLY A 159 8.62 1.76 4.80
N ALA A 160 8.31 2.84 4.08
CA ALA A 160 6.96 3.11 3.58
C ALA A 160 6.45 2.01 2.63
N ASP A 161 7.33 1.53 1.77
CA ASP A 161 7.02 0.57 0.71
C ASP A 161 7.87 -0.70 0.85
N ILE A 162 7.63 -1.67 -0.04
CA ILE A 162 8.36 -2.94 -0.03
C ILE A 162 9.86 -2.72 -0.28
N MET A 163 10.23 -1.86 -1.22
CA MET A 163 11.63 -1.68 -1.62
C MET A 163 12.47 -1.06 -0.51
N SER A 164 11.94 -0.06 0.18
CA SER A 164 12.58 0.54 1.36
C SER A 164 12.74 -0.45 2.51
N ARG A 165 11.77 -1.36 2.70
CA ARG A 165 11.90 -2.45 3.69
C ARG A 165 12.94 -3.48 3.30
N ILE A 166 13.02 -3.85 2.03
CA ILE A 166 14.08 -4.74 1.53
C ILE A 166 15.45 -4.10 1.79
N ALA A 167 15.62 -2.82 1.42
CA ALA A 167 16.86 -2.10 1.66
C ALA A 167 17.23 -1.99 3.15
N TYR A 168 16.23 -1.86 4.03
CA TYR A 168 16.44 -1.85 5.47
C TYR A 168 16.86 -3.22 6.01
N ASP A 169 16.16 -4.29 5.61
CA ASP A 169 16.43 -5.66 6.07
C ASP A 169 17.80 -6.16 5.63
N LEU A 170 18.28 -5.76 4.45
CA LEU A 170 19.66 -6.06 4.02
C LEU A 170 20.74 -5.51 4.96
N GLN A 171 20.44 -4.43 5.68
CA GLN A 171 21.34 -3.83 6.67
C GLN A 171 21.06 -4.31 8.10
N HIS A 172 19.82 -4.72 8.38
CA HIS A 172 19.32 -5.09 9.71
C HIS A 172 18.56 -6.43 9.66
N PRO A 173 19.22 -7.52 9.22
CA PRO A 173 18.53 -8.77 8.92
C PRO A 173 17.83 -9.32 10.16
N GLY A 174 16.56 -9.68 9.99
CA GLY A 174 15.74 -10.30 11.03
C GLY A 174 14.96 -9.34 11.91
N GLU A 175 15.29 -8.05 11.99
CA GLU A 175 14.51 -7.08 12.78
C GLU A 175 13.06 -6.99 12.28
N LEU A 176 12.88 -6.96 10.95
CA LEU A 176 11.56 -6.90 10.33
C LEU A 176 10.78 -8.22 10.47
N THR A 177 11.48 -9.36 10.42
CA THR A 177 10.92 -10.71 10.70
C THR A 177 10.35 -10.79 12.10
N ASP A 178 11.14 -10.36 13.07
CA ASP A 178 10.79 -10.32 14.47
C ASP A 178 9.59 -9.43 14.75
N ALA A 179 9.60 -8.21 14.19
CA ALA A 179 8.51 -7.25 14.35
C ALA A 179 7.19 -7.81 13.81
N ILE A 180 7.21 -8.42 12.61
CA ILE A 180 5.99 -8.90 11.98
C ILE A 180 5.42 -10.15 12.67
N ARG A 181 6.28 -11.08 13.09
CA ARG A 181 5.87 -12.29 13.84
C ARG A 181 5.24 -11.93 15.19
N ARG A 182 5.83 -10.97 15.91
CA ARG A 182 5.26 -10.47 17.18
C ARG A 182 3.90 -9.81 16.98
N GLN A 183 3.76 -8.94 15.98
CA GLN A 183 2.51 -8.24 15.73
C GLN A 183 1.38 -9.20 15.33
N LEU A 184 1.64 -10.14 14.43
CA LEU A 184 0.66 -11.16 14.05
C LEU A 184 0.27 -12.03 15.24
N GLY A 185 1.23 -12.48 16.04
CA GLY A 185 0.96 -13.25 17.27
C GLY A 185 0.04 -12.52 18.24
N ALA A 186 0.17 -11.20 18.38
CA ALA A 186 -0.70 -10.38 19.22
C ALA A 186 -2.14 -10.24 18.69
N LEU A 187 -2.37 -10.48 17.39
CA LEU A 187 -3.72 -10.56 16.82
C LEU A 187 -4.38 -11.92 17.08
N LEU A 188 -3.57 -12.95 17.35
CA LEU A 188 -4.06 -14.28 17.69
C LEU A 188 -4.52 -14.31 19.16
N GLY A 189 -5.40 -15.25 19.48
CA GLY A 189 -6.07 -15.26 20.78
C GLY A 189 -6.19 -16.66 21.37
N ARG A 190 -7.13 -17.45 20.85
CA ARG A 190 -7.39 -18.79 21.40
C ARG A 190 -6.54 -19.81 20.65
N GLN A 191 -6.19 -20.91 21.33
CA GLN A 191 -5.54 -22.05 20.68
C GLN A 191 -6.34 -22.48 19.44
N ALA A 192 -5.64 -22.67 18.35
CA ALA A 192 -6.16 -23.15 17.08
C ALA A 192 -5.25 -24.24 16.49
N LYS A 193 -5.77 -25.03 15.56
CA LYS A 193 -5.00 -26.10 14.92
C LYS A 193 -4.01 -25.57 13.91
N THR A 194 -4.49 -24.75 12.98
CA THR A 194 -3.70 -24.31 11.82
C THR A 194 -3.91 -22.83 11.57
N ALA A 195 -2.85 -22.12 11.18
CA ALA A 195 -2.91 -20.81 10.57
C ALA A 195 -2.42 -20.87 9.11
N ILE A 196 -3.19 -20.31 8.18
CA ILE A 196 -2.76 -20.06 6.79
C ILE A 196 -2.41 -18.59 6.67
N VAL A 197 -1.18 -18.30 6.23
CA VAL A 197 -0.66 -16.94 6.02
C VAL A 197 -0.47 -16.70 4.53
N ALA A 198 -1.11 -15.66 4.01
CA ALA A 198 -1.05 -15.23 2.62
C ALA A 198 -0.51 -13.80 2.55
N GLY A 199 0.45 -13.53 1.67
CA GLY A 199 1.01 -12.20 1.45
C GLY A 199 1.96 -12.20 0.26
N ASN A 200 2.27 -11.02 -0.26
CA ASN A 200 3.18 -10.87 -1.40
C ASN A 200 4.58 -11.42 -1.09
N THR A 201 5.39 -11.61 -2.12
CA THR A 201 6.68 -12.30 -2.00
C THR A 201 7.62 -11.66 -0.98
N ALA A 202 7.68 -10.33 -0.90
CA ALA A 202 8.55 -9.66 0.07
C ALA A 202 8.06 -9.90 1.50
N MET A 203 6.75 -9.81 1.73
CA MET A 203 6.16 -10.11 3.03
C MET A 203 6.35 -11.57 3.43
N HIS A 204 6.22 -12.50 2.48
CA HIS A 204 6.54 -13.92 2.66
C HIS A 204 7.99 -14.10 3.13
N HIS A 205 8.96 -13.49 2.43
CA HIS A 205 10.38 -13.64 2.78
C HIS A 205 10.70 -13.06 4.14
N LEU A 206 10.24 -11.83 4.41
CA LEU A 206 10.43 -11.17 5.70
C LEU A 206 9.78 -11.98 6.83
N PHE A 207 8.57 -12.51 6.65
CA PHE A 207 7.95 -13.34 7.67
C PHE A 207 8.69 -14.66 7.87
N CYS A 208 9.17 -15.30 6.81
CA CYS A 208 9.84 -16.59 6.88
C CYS A 208 11.30 -16.49 7.36
N GLY A 209 11.88 -15.29 7.38
CA GLY A 209 13.31 -15.09 7.66
C GLY A 209 14.20 -15.54 6.51
N LEU A 210 13.69 -15.47 5.28
CA LEU A 210 14.41 -15.79 4.05
C LEU A 210 15.11 -14.54 3.53
N SER A 211 16.24 -14.71 2.83
CA SER A 211 16.98 -13.57 2.26
C SER A 211 16.13 -12.81 1.24
N VAL A 212 15.97 -11.50 1.45
CA VAL A 212 15.31 -10.58 0.52
C VAL A 212 16.24 -10.04 -0.56
N GLU A 213 17.54 -10.36 -0.52
CA GLU A 213 18.54 -9.90 -1.50
C GLU A 213 18.13 -10.13 -2.96
N PRO A 214 17.56 -11.30 -3.35
CA PRO A 214 17.16 -11.51 -4.74
C PRO A 214 15.99 -10.62 -5.20
N LEU A 215 15.27 -9.98 -4.26
CA LEU A 215 14.18 -9.04 -4.53
C LEU A 215 14.66 -7.58 -4.56
N ALA A 216 15.94 -7.32 -4.31
CA ALA A 216 16.49 -5.95 -4.30
C ALA A 216 16.83 -5.43 -5.70
N ALA A 217 17.00 -6.31 -6.69
CA ALA A 217 17.38 -5.94 -8.04
C ALA A 217 16.69 -6.81 -9.11
N VAL A 218 16.48 -6.23 -10.29
CA VAL A 218 15.98 -6.93 -11.48
C VAL A 218 16.93 -8.10 -11.80
N PRO A 219 16.42 -9.32 -12.04
CA PRO A 219 15.03 -9.66 -12.40
C PRO A 219 14.12 -10.07 -11.23
N PHE A 220 14.43 -9.69 -9.98
CA PHE A 220 13.61 -9.96 -8.78
C PHE A 220 13.31 -11.45 -8.57
N ARG A 221 14.28 -12.33 -8.85
CA ARG A 221 14.08 -13.78 -8.84
C ARG A 221 14.58 -14.41 -7.56
N SER A 222 13.64 -14.75 -6.67
CA SER A 222 13.96 -15.57 -5.51
C SER A 222 13.96 -17.07 -5.85
N PRO A 223 14.93 -17.85 -5.34
CA PRO A 223 14.87 -19.32 -5.39
C PRO A 223 13.95 -19.92 -4.31
N TRP A 224 13.42 -19.13 -3.38
CA TRP A 224 12.64 -19.59 -2.22
C TRP A 224 11.14 -19.27 -2.34
N LEU A 225 10.51 -19.75 -3.42
CA LEU A 225 9.09 -19.49 -3.69
C LEU A 225 8.14 -20.52 -3.05
N GLY A 226 8.67 -21.63 -2.53
CA GLY A 226 7.87 -22.72 -1.96
C GLY A 226 7.13 -22.33 -0.67
N ALA A 227 6.07 -23.09 -0.36
CA ALA A 227 5.34 -22.96 0.88
C ALA A 227 6.29 -23.19 2.08
N GLN A 228 6.12 -22.41 3.14
CA GLN A 228 6.92 -22.55 4.37
C GLN A 228 6.02 -23.05 5.49
N ARG A 229 6.58 -23.83 6.41
CA ARG A 229 5.86 -24.36 7.57
C ARG A 229 6.61 -24.05 8.86
N PHE A 230 5.85 -23.69 9.88
CA PHE A 230 6.33 -23.45 11.23
C PHE A 230 5.35 -24.07 12.23
N THR A 231 5.84 -24.36 13.42
CA THR A 231 5.01 -24.69 14.59
C THR A 231 4.67 -23.42 15.34
N GLY A 232 3.55 -23.41 16.08
CA GLY A 232 3.26 -22.27 16.97
C GLY A 232 4.32 -22.08 18.05
N LYS A 233 5.04 -23.14 18.46
CA LYS A 233 6.16 -23.03 19.40
C LYS A 233 7.31 -22.20 18.83
N GLU A 234 7.68 -22.40 17.57
CA GLU A 234 8.73 -21.62 16.91
C GLU A 234 8.38 -20.13 16.79
N LEU A 235 7.10 -19.82 16.64
CA LEU A 235 6.60 -18.44 16.49
C LEU A 235 6.09 -17.82 17.80
N ASN A 236 6.03 -18.59 18.89
CA ASN A 236 5.33 -18.24 20.13
C ASN A 236 3.86 -17.84 19.90
N TRP A 237 3.15 -18.61 19.10
CA TRP A 237 1.75 -18.40 18.71
C TRP A 237 0.84 -19.49 19.29
N PRO A 238 -0.44 -19.17 19.61
CA PRO A 238 -1.42 -20.15 20.10
C PRO A 238 -2.00 -20.98 18.94
N VAL A 239 -1.14 -21.66 18.20
CA VAL A 239 -1.50 -22.51 17.05
C VAL A 239 -0.63 -23.77 17.01
N ASP A 240 -1.12 -24.88 16.46
CA ASP A 240 -0.28 -26.08 16.34
C ASP A 240 0.66 -25.98 15.13
N GLU A 241 0.11 -25.62 13.96
CA GLU A 241 0.80 -25.46 12.68
C GLU A 241 0.56 -24.08 12.05
N VAL A 242 1.57 -23.52 11.40
CA VAL A 242 1.49 -22.33 10.56
C VAL A 242 2.01 -22.67 9.18
N ILE A 243 1.22 -22.37 8.15
CA ILE A 243 1.57 -22.57 6.76
C ILE A 243 1.55 -21.22 6.06
N VAL A 244 2.69 -20.86 5.49
CA VAL A 244 2.83 -19.67 4.65
C VAL A 244 2.71 -20.13 3.20
N LEU A 245 1.75 -19.56 2.47
CA LEU A 245 1.46 -19.94 1.09
C LEU A 245 2.66 -19.66 0.17
N PRO A 246 2.86 -20.47 -0.88
CA PRO A 246 3.94 -20.26 -1.83
C PRO A 246 3.71 -18.98 -2.64
N CYS A 247 4.78 -18.50 -3.28
CA CYS A 247 4.77 -17.37 -4.18
C CYS A 247 4.81 -17.83 -5.65
N ILE A 248 4.31 -16.99 -6.56
CA ILE A 248 4.36 -17.26 -8.01
C ILE A 248 5.71 -16.80 -8.58
N GLY A 249 6.19 -15.63 -8.16
CA GLY A 249 7.47 -15.06 -8.60
C GLY A 249 7.49 -13.53 -8.53
N GLY A 250 8.67 -12.93 -8.60
CA GLY A 250 8.81 -11.47 -8.43
C GLY A 250 8.16 -11.02 -7.12
N PHE A 251 7.26 -10.03 -7.20
CA PHE A 251 6.45 -9.58 -6.07
C PHE A 251 5.06 -10.22 -6.01
N VAL A 252 4.75 -11.18 -6.87
CA VAL A 252 3.46 -11.91 -6.87
C VAL A 252 3.53 -13.10 -5.91
N GLY A 253 2.90 -12.95 -4.74
CA GLY A 253 3.03 -13.89 -3.63
C GLY A 253 1.82 -14.78 -3.35
N GLY A 254 1.76 -15.27 -2.12
CA GLY A 254 0.74 -16.20 -1.64
C GLY A 254 -0.64 -15.58 -1.45
N ASP A 255 -0.72 -14.26 -1.33
CA ASP A 255 -1.97 -13.49 -1.42
C ASP A 255 -2.65 -13.68 -2.78
N THR A 256 -1.88 -13.62 -3.86
CA THR A 256 -2.36 -13.89 -5.23
C THR A 256 -2.74 -15.35 -5.41
N VAL A 257 -1.94 -16.29 -4.90
CA VAL A 257 -2.27 -17.72 -4.92
C VAL A 257 -3.61 -17.99 -4.23
N ALA A 258 -3.80 -17.39 -3.04
CA ALA A 258 -5.06 -17.47 -2.31
C ALA A 258 -6.22 -16.85 -3.12
N GLY A 259 -6.05 -15.66 -3.67
CA GLY A 259 -7.08 -15.00 -4.47
C GLY A 259 -7.51 -15.81 -5.69
N LEU A 260 -6.57 -16.41 -6.41
CA LEU A 260 -6.85 -17.28 -7.55
C LEU A 260 -7.56 -18.58 -7.16
N ALA A 261 -7.31 -19.11 -5.96
CA ALA A 261 -7.98 -20.33 -5.48
C ALA A 261 -9.50 -20.19 -5.31
N VAL A 262 -10.00 -18.96 -5.18
CA VAL A 262 -11.43 -18.66 -5.00
C VAL A 262 -12.01 -17.79 -6.12
N THR A 263 -11.20 -17.45 -7.12
CA THR A 263 -11.61 -16.62 -8.27
C THR A 263 -11.38 -17.41 -9.55
N PRO A 264 -12.37 -18.17 -10.02
CA PRO A 264 -12.26 -18.86 -11.30
C PRO A 264 -12.19 -17.83 -12.44
N LEU A 265 -11.18 -17.95 -13.29
CA LEU A 265 -10.98 -17.06 -14.44
C LEU A 265 -11.21 -17.83 -15.75
N GLY A 266 -12.10 -17.29 -16.60
CA GLY A 266 -12.27 -17.70 -17.99
C GLY A 266 -11.25 -17.04 -18.93
N GLU A 267 -11.28 -17.40 -20.21
CA GLU A 267 -10.35 -16.85 -21.21
C GLU A 267 -10.50 -15.33 -21.34
N GLY A 268 -9.43 -14.60 -21.06
CA GLY A 268 -9.37 -13.14 -21.06
C GLY A 268 -9.85 -12.48 -19.76
N ASP A 269 -10.40 -13.23 -18.80
CA ASP A 269 -10.74 -12.71 -17.48
C ASP A 269 -9.47 -12.39 -16.69
N ALA A 270 -9.60 -11.45 -15.74
CA ALA A 270 -8.50 -11.08 -14.87
C ALA A 270 -8.93 -10.96 -13.41
N LEU A 271 -8.04 -11.36 -12.50
CA LEU A 271 -8.05 -10.93 -11.11
C LEU A 271 -7.10 -9.75 -10.97
N VAL A 272 -7.60 -8.64 -10.40
CA VAL A 272 -6.84 -7.41 -10.17
C VAL A 272 -6.91 -7.08 -8.68
N ASP A 273 -5.82 -7.23 -7.95
CA ASP A 273 -5.73 -6.73 -6.58
C ASP A 273 -5.21 -5.30 -6.61
N LEU A 274 -6.01 -4.36 -6.09
CA LEU A 274 -5.67 -2.95 -6.07
C LEU A 274 -5.32 -2.52 -4.65
N GLY A 275 -4.03 -2.60 -4.34
CA GLY A 275 -3.41 -2.04 -3.15
C GLY A 275 -2.17 -1.22 -3.50
N THR A 276 -1.38 -0.93 -2.46
CA THR A 276 -0.09 -0.22 -2.53
C THR A 276 0.85 -0.88 -3.53
N ASN A 277 0.85 -2.21 -3.55
CA ASN A 277 1.30 -3.00 -4.67
C ASN A 277 0.03 -3.56 -5.31
N SER A 278 -0.04 -3.49 -6.64
CA SER A 278 -1.21 -3.97 -7.36
C SER A 278 -0.82 -5.16 -8.21
N GLU A 279 -1.52 -6.27 -8.07
CA GLU A 279 -1.28 -7.51 -8.80
C GLU A 279 -2.33 -7.68 -9.89
N VAL A 280 -1.88 -8.01 -11.10
CA VAL A 280 -2.75 -8.28 -12.25
C VAL A 280 -2.50 -9.71 -12.71
N CYS A 281 -3.54 -10.52 -12.71
CA CYS A 281 -3.50 -11.92 -13.13
C CYS A 281 -4.51 -12.16 -14.24
N VAL A 282 -4.06 -12.44 -15.46
CA VAL A 282 -4.92 -12.63 -16.63
C VAL A 282 -4.88 -14.08 -17.09
N ALA A 283 -6.04 -14.70 -17.23
CA ALA A 283 -6.16 -16.02 -17.83
C ALA A 283 -6.13 -15.91 -19.36
N ARG A 284 -5.17 -16.57 -20.00
CA ARG A 284 -5.01 -16.57 -21.46
C ARG A 284 -4.36 -17.86 -21.93
N ALA A 285 -4.90 -18.45 -23.00
CA ALA A 285 -4.37 -19.66 -23.64
C ALA A 285 -4.13 -20.81 -22.63
N GLY A 286 -5.06 -21.00 -21.70
CA GLY A 286 -4.98 -22.06 -20.68
C GLY A 286 -4.00 -21.81 -19.53
N ARG A 287 -3.28 -20.68 -19.53
CA ARG A 287 -2.37 -20.25 -18.45
C ARG A 287 -2.92 -19.00 -17.75
N ILE A 288 -2.37 -18.69 -16.58
CA ILE A 288 -2.65 -17.45 -15.85
C ILE A 288 -1.34 -16.67 -15.76
N ARG A 289 -1.26 -15.55 -16.46
CA ARG A 289 -0.09 -14.68 -16.44
C ARG A 289 -0.26 -13.66 -15.34
N CYS A 290 0.69 -13.59 -14.41
CA CYS A 290 0.62 -12.77 -13.22
C CYS A 290 1.76 -11.76 -13.20
N ALA A 291 1.45 -10.50 -12.89
CA ALA A 291 2.45 -9.46 -12.72
C ALA A 291 2.11 -8.56 -11.54
N SER A 292 3.14 -8.05 -10.86
CA SER A 292 3.02 -6.96 -9.92
C SER A 292 3.21 -5.61 -10.62
N THR A 293 2.51 -4.59 -10.17
CA THR A 293 2.59 -3.22 -10.69
C THR A 293 2.78 -2.25 -9.53
N ALA A 294 3.70 -1.30 -9.70
CA ALA A 294 4.01 -0.28 -8.70
C ALA A 294 2.95 0.83 -8.73
N ALA A 295 1.81 0.57 -8.09
CA ALA A 295 0.70 1.53 -8.00
C ALA A 295 0.92 2.61 -6.92
N GLY A 296 1.59 2.25 -5.82
CA GLY A 296 1.68 3.11 -4.64
C GLY A 296 0.31 3.34 -3.98
N PRO A 297 0.22 4.27 -3.00
CA PRO A 297 -0.99 4.42 -2.18
C PRO A 297 -2.13 5.20 -2.88
N ALA A 298 -2.08 5.35 -4.20
CA ALA A 298 -3.05 6.17 -4.95
C ALA A 298 -4.47 5.64 -4.83
N PHE A 299 -4.64 4.31 -4.84
CA PHE A 299 -5.95 3.67 -4.74
C PHE A 299 -6.45 3.57 -3.30
N GLU A 300 -5.54 3.55 -2.33
CA GLU A 300 -5.82 3.54 -0.89
C GLU A 300 -5.99 4.96 -0.31
N SER A 301 -5.99 5.99 -1.16
CA SER A 301 -6.07 7.36 -0.71
C SER A 301 -7.35 7.62 0.08
N PRO A 302 -7.26 8.34 1.21
CA PRO A 302 -8.42 8.73 1.99
C PRO A 302 -9.46 9.46 1.17
N LYS A 303 -10.68 9.49 1.71
CA LYS A 303 -11.73 10.39 1.23
C LYS A 303 -11.27 11.84 1.34
N PHE A 304 -11.41 12.58 0.24
CA PHE A 304 -11.25 14.03 0.18
C PHE A 304 -12.42 14.74 0.88
N ARG A 305 -12.35 16.07 1.03
CA ARG A 305 -13.50 16.86 1.52
C ARG A 305 -14.74 16.52 0.69
N ARG A 306 -15.87 16.26 1.38
CA ARG A 306 -17.16 15.70 0.87
C ARG A 306 -17.22 14.17 0.70
N GLY A 307 -16.21 13.42 1.12
CA GLY A 307 -16.31 11.96 1.23
C GLY A 307 -15.99 11.20 -0.06
N THR A 308 -15.48 11.86 -1.10
CA THR A 308 -15.14 11.29 -2.41
C THR A 308 -13.70 10.76 -2.44
N HIS A 309 -13.45 9.67 -3.17
CA HIS A 309 -12.10 9.10 -3.33
C HIS A 309 -11.31 9.81 -4.45
N LEU A 310 -9.98 9.59 -4.49
CA LEU A 310 -9.10 10.24 -5.49
C LEU A 310 -9.56 10.00 -6.94
N VAL A 311 -9.94 8.75 -7.24
CA VAL A 311 -10.43 8.35 -8.56
C VAL A 311 -11.69 9.12 -8.95
N GLU A 312 -12.69 9.21 -8.07
CA GLU A 312 -13.94 9.92 -8.35
C GLU A 312 -13.68 11.42 -8.55
N SER A 313 -12.84 12.01 -7.70
CA SER A 313 -12.47 13.43 -7.77
C SER A 313 -11.75 13.76 -9.09
N VAL A 314 -10.81 12.92 -9.52
CA VAL A 314 -10.11 13.10 -10.81
C VAL A 314 -11.02 12.83 -11.99
N ALA A 315 -11.87 11.79 -11.93
CA ALA A 315 -12.84 11.49 -12.98
C ALA A 315 -13.85 12.62 -13.17
N ALA A 316 -14.31 13.25 -12.09
CA ALA A 316 -15.19 14.42 -12.14
C ALA A 316 -14.46 15.64 -12.72
N ALA A 317 -13.23 15.91 -12.27
CA ALA A 317 -12.42 17.02 -12.76
C ALA A 317 -12.05 16.88 -14.25
N LEU A 318 -11.82 15.65 -14.73
CA LEU A 318 -11.65 15.33 -16.15
C LEU A 318 -12.92 15.64 -16.94
N ALA A 319 -14.08 15.19 -16.46
CA ALA A 319 -15.37 15.44 -17.10
C ALA A 319 -15.70 16.95 -17.16
N ALA A 320 -15.26 17.72 -16.16
CA ALA A 320 -15.42 19.17 -16.10
C ALA A 320 -14.35 19.96 -16.90
N GLY A 321 -13.37 19.28 -17.52
CA GLY A 321 -12.27 19.94 -18.22
C GLY A 321 -11.27 20.68 -17.32
N GLN A 322 -11.31 20.43 -16.00
CA GLN A 322 -10.41 21.01 -15.02
C GLN A 322 -9.10 20.21 -14.89
N VAL A 323 -9.14 18.92 -15.24
CA VAL A 323 -7.95 18.10 -15.50
C VAL A 323 -7.92 17.82 -16.99
N GLN A 324 -6.78 18.10 -17.63
CA GLN A 324 -6.56 17.75 -19.04
C GLN A 324 -6.21 16.26 -19.19
N PRO A 325 -6.37 15.66 -20.38
CA PRO A 325 -5.92 14.28 -20.63
C PRO A 325 -4.43 14.03 -20.32
N SER A 326 -3.60 15.07 -20.37
CA SER A 326 -2.19 15.03 -19.96
C SER A 326 -1.98 14.87 -18.45
N GLY A 327 -3.04 15.04 -17.65
CA GLY A 327 -3.01 15.11 -16.19
C GLY A 327 -2.71 16.49 -15.62
N ARG A 328 -2.59 17.52 -16.47
CA ARG A 328 -2.39 18.91 -16.03
C ARG A 328 -3.71 19.49 -15.51
N LEU A 329 -3.68 20.08 -14.32
CA LEU A 329 -4.78 20.90 -13.81
C LEU A 329 -4.85 22.24 -14.58
N SER A 330 -6.04 22.63 -15.00
CA SER A 330 -6.33 23.89 -15.67
C SER A 330 -7.33 24.71 -14.87
N GLY A 331 -7.00 25.98 -14.60
CA GLY A 331 -7.89 26.94 -13.95
C GLY A 331 -7.73 27.02 -12.44
N GLU A 332 -8.84 27.32 -11.75
CA GLU A 332 -8.90 27.53 -10.30
C GLU A 332 -8.55 26.27 -9.50
N ALA A 333 -8.08 26.48 -8.27
CA ALA A 333 -7.78 25.40 -7.34
C ALA A 333 -9.03 24.55 -7.07
N ILE A 334 -8.94 23.24 -7.33
CA ILE A 334 -9.96 22.28 -6.90
C ILE A 334 -9.67 21.99 -5.43
N GLU A 335 -10.57 22.40 -4.53
CA GLU A 335 -10.39 22.22 -3.08
C GLU A 335 -10.03 20.76 -2.74
N GLY A 336 -8.82 20.55 -2.20
CA GLY A 336 -8.31 19.23 -1.81
C GLY A 336 -7.66 18.40 -2.92
N LEU A 337 -7.76 18.76 -4.20
CA LEU A 337 -7.12 18.04 -5.31
C LEU A 337 -5.93 18.85 -5.86
N SER A 338 -4.72 18.36 -5.60
CA SER A 338 -3.48 18.99 -6.06
C SER A 338 -2.93 18.33 -7.33
N GLN A 339 -2.01 19.02 -8.01
CA GLN A 339 -1.31 18.45 -9.17
C GLN A 339 -0.52 17.19 -8.79
N ALA A 340 -0.01 17.10 -7.56
CA ALA A 340 0.68 15.93 -7.04
C ALA A 340 -0.27 14.74 -6.90
N HIS A 341 -1.49 14.95 -6.39
CA HIS A 341 -2.52 13.91 -6.31
C HIS A 341 -2.90 13.37 -7.70
N VAL A 342 -3.11 14.27 -8.68
CA VAL A 342 -3.41 13.87 -10.06
C VAL A 342 -2.26 13.06 -10.65
N ARG A 343 -1.01 13.51 -10.44
CA ARG A 343 0.18 12.81 -10.94
C ARG A 343 0.35 11.43 -10.29
N GLN A 344 0.10 11.31 -8.99
CA GLN A 344 0.18 10.04 -8.28
C GLN A 344 -0.84 9.03 -8.83
N LEU A 345 -2.10 9.45 -9.01
CA LEU A 345 -3.11 8.59 -9.62
C LEU A 345 -2.74 8.22 -11.06
N GLN A 346 -2.21 9.17 -11.83
CA GLN A 346 -1.80 8.96 -13.21
C GLN A 346 -0.72 7.87 -13.36
N LEU A 347 0.28 7.87 -12.47
CA LEU A 347 1.33 6.85 -12.44
C LEU A 347 0.77 5.49 -12.03
N ALA A 348 -0.07 5.46 -11.00
CA ALA A 348 -0.68 4.24 -10.49
C ALA A 348 -1.57 3.56 -11.53
N LYS A 349 -2.45 4.36 -12.16
CA LYS A 349 -3.38 3.85 -13.17
C LYS A 349 -2.66 3.42 -14.44
N ALA A 350 -1.57 4.10 -14.83
CA ALA A 350 -0.76 3.67 -15.95
C ALA A 350 -0.11 2.30 -15.70
N ALA A 351 0.35 2.03 -14.48
CA ALA A 351 0.98 0.76 -14.11
C ALA A 351 0.00 -0.41 -14.22
N VAL A 352 -1.20 -0.25 -13.65
CA VAL A 352 -2.24 -1.29 -13.69
C VAL A 352 -2.78 -1.48 -15.12
N ALA A 353 -3.09 -0.39 -15.82
CA ALA A 353 -3.65 -0.45 -17.16
C ALA A 353 -2.66 -1.05 -18.18
N SER A 354 -1.36 -0.74 -18.07
CA SER A 354 -0.34 -1.37 -18.92
C SER A 354 -0.20 -2.86 -18.61
N GLY A 355 -0.26 -3.25 -17.33
CA GLY A 355 -0.30 -4.66 -16.93
C GLY A 355 -1.48 -5.41 -17.55
N LEU A 356 -2.71 -4.89 -17.40
CA LEU A 356 -3.90 -5.48 -18.00
C LEU A 356 -3.79 -5.61 -19.52
N HIS A 357 -3.27 -4.57 -20.18
CA HIS A 357 -3.09 -4.55 -21.64
C HIS A 357 -2.07 -5.60 -22.10
N LEU A 358 -0.87 -5.60 -21.53
CA LEU A 358 0.25 -6.47 -21.94
C LEU A 358 0.00 -7.94 -21.61
N LEU A 359 -0.77 -8.21 -20.55
CA LEU A 359 -1.17 -9.56 -20.19
C LEU A 359 -2.39 -10.05 -21.00
N GLY A 360 -3.07 -9.16 -21.73
CA GLY A 360 -4.13 -9.51 -22.67
C GLY A 360 -5.52 -9.65 -22.03
N ALA A 361 -5.83 -8.83 -21.02
CA ALA A 361 -7.15 -8.81 -20.40
C ALA A 361 -8.22 -8.35 -21.43
N SER A 362 -9.26 -9.15 -21.61
CA SER A 362 -10.34 -8.88 -22.56
C SER A 362 -11.74 -9.27 -22.05
N GLY A 363 -11.81 -9.92 -20.89
CA GLY A 363 -13.04 -10.43 -20.29
C GLY A 363 -13.46 -9.65 -19.05
N THR A 364 -13.97 -10.39 -18.07
CA THR A 364 -14.42 -9.89 -16.77
C THR A 364 -13.22 -9.58 -15.88
N LEU A 365 -13.28 -8.44 -15.20
CA LEU A 365 -12.27 -8.00 -14.24
C LEU A 365 -12.81 -8.20 -12.83
N HIS A 366 -12.24 -9.17 -12.13
CA HIS A 366 -12.47 -9.42 -10.72
C HIS A 366 -11.56 -8.48 -9.92
N VAL A 367 -12.13 -7.41 -9.36
CA VAL A 367 -11.36 -6.37 -8.66
C VAL A 367 -11.38 -6.67 -7.16
N ALA A 368 -10.22 -7.06 -6.63
CA ALA A 368 -9.95 -7.26 -5.22
C ALA A 368 -9.35 -6.01 -4.56
N GLY A 369 -9.21 -6.08 -3.24
CA GLY A 369 -8.71 -4.96 -2.43
C GLY A 369 -9.81 -3.96 -2.10
N ALA A 370 -9.51 -3.04 -1.17
CA ALA A 370 -10.46 -2.06 -0.66
C ALA A 370 -11.16 -1.27 -1.77
N PHE A 371 -10.41 -0.98 -2.82
CA PHE A 371 -10.83 -0.24 -4.01
C PHE A 371 -12.06 -0.83 -4.69
N GLY A 372 -12.12 -2.16 -4.84
CA GLY A 372 -13.20 -2.83 -5.57
C GLY A 372 -14.59 -2.63 -4.99
N ASN A 373 -14.69 -2.22 -3.72
CA ASN A 373 -15.98 -2.04 -3.02
C ASN A 373 -16.56 -0.63 -3.12
N TYR A 374 -15.75 0.38 -3.44
CA TYR A 374 -16.20 1.78 -3.48
C TYR A 374 -15.98 2.46 -4.83
N VAL A 375 -15.12 1.93 -5.70
CA VAL A 375 -14.89 2.57 -6.99
C VAL A 375 -16.13 2.48 -7.87
N ARG A 376 -16.52 3.61 -8.46
CA ARG A 376 -17.51 3.61 -9.53
C ARG A 376 -16.86 3.11 -10.81
N GLU A 377 -17.40 2.05 -11.36
CA GLU A 377 -16.96 1.47 -12.64
C GLU A 377 -16.82 2.55 -13.73
N SER A 378 -17.79 3.45 -13.85
CA SER A 378 -17.77 4.53 -14.83
C SER A 378 -16.57 5.46 -14.67
N ASP A 379 -16.15 5.73 -13.43
CA ASP A 379 -15.06 6.64 -13.14
C ASP A 379 -13.70 5.95 -13.35
N ALA A 380 -13.57 4.68 -12.95
CA ALA A 380 -12.39 3.87 -13.23
C ALA A 380 -12.12 3.74 -14.74
N LYS A 381 -13.19 3.53 -15.52
CA LYS A 381 -13.13 3.51 -16.99
C LYS A 381 -12.81 4.90 -17.57
N ARG A 382 -13.43 5.97 -17.04
CA ARG A 382 -13.18 7.35 -17.49
C ARG A 382 -11.73 7.78 -17.32
N ILE A 383 -11.07 7.39 -16.22
CA ILE A 383 -9.65 7.70 -16.04
C ILE A 383 -8.72 6.77 -16.84
N GLY A 384 -9.26 5.76 -17.51
CA GLY A 384 -8.48 4.74 -18.22
C GLY A 384 -7.66 3.85 -17.28
N LEU A 385 -8.14 3.62 -16.04
CA LEU A 385 -7.56 2.62 -15.13
C LEU A 385 -7.96 1.21 -15.58
N LEU A 386 -9.23 1.05 -15.94
CA LEU A 386 -9.80 -0.23 -16.39
C LEU A 386 -10.26 -0.09 -17.85
N PRO A 387 -10.11 -1.14 -18.68
CA PRO A 387 -10.62 -1.17 -20.04
C PRO A 387 -12.12 -0.85 -20.13
N ALA A 388 -12.50 0.03 -21.08
CA ALA A 388 -13.88 0.51 -21.21
C ALA A 388 -14.90 -0.62 -21.47
N GLY A 389 -14.50 -1.66 -22.22
CA GLY A 389 -15.36 -2.78 -22.61
C GLY A 389 -15.48 -3.91 -21.59
N SER A 390 -14.69 -3.89 -20.50
CA SER A 390 -14.68 -4.99 -19.53
C SER A 390 -15.85 -4.90 -18.55
N ALA A 391 -16.47 -6.04 -18.24
CA ALA A 391 -17.36 -6.16 -17.08
C ALA A 391 -16.53 -6.16 -15.79
N ILE A 392 -17.04 -5.54 -14.72
CA ILE A 392 -16.35 -5.50 -13.42
C ILE A 392 -17.16 -6.31 -12.39
N GLN A 393 -16.46 -7.16 -11.65
CA GLN A 393 -17.01 -7.88 -10.52
C GLN A 393 -16.16 -7.60 -9.28
N ALA A 394 -16.78 -7.16 -8.19
CA ALA A 394 -16.08 -7.00 -6.92
C ALA A 394 -15.67 -8.38 -6.36
N ALA A 395 -14.39 -8.55 -6.03
CA ALA A 395 -13.85 -9.77 -5.44
C ALA A 395 -13.62 -9.65 -3.91
N GLY A 396 -13.72 -8.44 -3.34
CA GLY A 396 -13.48 -8.20 -1.92
C GLY A 396 -12.03 -8.46 -1.51
N ASN A 397 -11.80 -8.95 -0.28
CA ASN A 397 -10.47 -9.44 0.13
C ASN A 397 -10.27 -10.88 -0.35
N ALA A 398 -9.87 -11.03 -1.62
CA ALA A 398 -9.70 -12.33 -2.25
C ALA A 398 -8.58 -13.16 -1.58
N ALA A 399 -7.50 -12.51 -1.12
CA ALA A 399 -6.41 -13.16 -0.38
C ALA A 399 -6.92 -13.82 0.90
N LEU A 400 -7.69 -13.09 1.72
CA LEU A 400 -8.23 -13.60 2.98
C LEU A 400 -9.30 -14.69 2.74
N ARG A 401 -10.15 -14.51 1.74
CA ARG A 401 -11.13 -15.54 1.32
C ARG A 401 -10.44 -16.82 0.89
N GLY A 402 -9.39 -16.71 0.09
CA GLY A 402 -8.59 -17.82 -0.39
C GLY A 402 -7.83 -18.54 0.72
N ALA A 403 -7.20 -17.80 1.63
CA ALA A 403 -6.53 -18.37 2.79
C ALA A 403 -7.50 -19.18 3.66
N ARG A 404 -8.73 -18.67 3.85
CA ARG A 404 -9.80 -19.39 4.57
C ARG A 404 -10.30 -20.60 3.80
N PHE A 405 -10.46 -20.52 2.47
CA PHE A 405 -10.80 -21.68 1.65
C PHE A 405 -9.76 -22.80 1.80
N LEU A 406 -8.47 -22.46 1.70
CA LEU A 406 -7.37 -23.42 1.85
C LEU A 406 -7.25 -23.96 3.28
N LEU A 407 -7.57 -23.15 4.30
CA LEU A 407 -7.66 -23.59 5.70
C LEU A 407 -8.78 -24.63 5.90
N LEU A 408 -9.94 -24.42 5.26
CA LEU A 408 -11.14 -25.25 5.41
C LEU A 408 -11.14 -26.51 4.55
N ASN A 409 -10.16 -26.68 3.65
CA ASN A 409 -10.05 -27.85 2.76
C ASN A 409 -8.62 -28.45 2.83
N PRO A 410 -8.15 -28.92 4.01
CA PRO A 410 -6.77 -29.35 4.19
C PRO A 410 -6.37 -30.54 3.32
N SER A 411 -7.29 -31.47 3.02
CA SER A 411 -6.97 -32.67 2.21
C SER A 411 -6.72 -32.32 0.74
N ARG A 412 -7.30 -31.22 0.25
CA ARG A 412 -7.17 -30.75 -1.14
C ARG A 412 -6.24 -29.56 -1.30
N ARG A 413 -5.85 -28.92 -0.20
CA ARG A 413 -5.05 -27.68 -0.17
C ARG A 413 -3.79 -27.77 -1.03
N GLU A 414 -3.00 -28.82 -0.84
CA GLU A 414 -1.73 -29.00 -1.56
C GLU A 414 -1.98 -29.19 -3.06
N GLN A 415 -2.91 -30.07 -3.43
CA GLN A 415 -3.30 -30.29 -4.83
C GLN A 415 -3.77 -28.99 -5.50
N VAL A 416 -4.66 -28.21 -4.85
CA VAL A 416 -5.16 -26.94 -5.41
C VAL A 416 -4.01 -25.96 -5.66
N ILE A 417 -3.10 -25.83 -4.69
CA ILE A 417 -1.94 -24.94 -4.82
C ILE A 417 -1.04 -25.40 -5.97
N GLU A 418 -0.73 -26.69 -6.07
CA GLU A 418 0.11 -27.25 -7.13
C GLU A 418 -0.50 -27.05 -8.53
N GLU A 419 -1.80 -27.33 -8.68
CA GLU A 419 -2.53 -27.13 -9.94
C GLU A 419 -2.57 -25.65 -10.36
N LEU A 420 -2.74 -24.74 -9.40
CA LEU A 420 -2.68 -23.31 -9.67
C LEU A 420 -1.27 -22.89 -10.10
N LEU A 421 -0.24 -23.25 -9.33
CA LEU A 421 1.14 -22.88 -9.63
C LEU A 421 1.58 -23.40 -11.00
N ALA A 422 1.21 -24.64 -11.35
CA ALA A 422 1.50 -25.24 -12.66
C ALA A 422 0.88 -24.47 -13.83
N ARG A 423 -0.24 -23.78 -13.61
CA ARG A 423 -0.94 -22.98 -14.62
C ARG A 423 -0.54 -21.52 -14.60
N THR A 424 0.08 -21.03 -13.53
CA THR A 424 0.53 -19.64 -13.41
C THR A 424 1.90 -19.40 -14.04
N GLU A 425 2.15 -18.16 -14.44
CA GLU A 425 3.45 -17.69 -14.89
C GLU A 425 3.68 -16.26 -14.41
N HIS A 426 4.79 -16.01 -13.73
CA HIS A 426 5.21 -14.64 -13.40
C HIS A 426 5.74 -13.92 -14.65
N VAL A 427 5.20 -12.75 -14.94
CA VAL A 427 5.65 -11.86 -16.01
C VAL A 427 6.28 -10.62 -15.41
N GLU A 428 7.60 -10.47 -15.60
CA GLU A 428 8.31 -9.25 -15.25
C GLU A 428 7.99 -8.15 -16.29
N LEU A 429 7.01 -7.30 -15.98
CA LEU A 429 6.55 -6.26 -16.92
C LEU A 429 7.68 -5.34 -17.35
N ALA A 430 8.59 -4.97 -16.44
CA ALA A 430 9.69 -4.06 -16.76
C ALA A 430 10.70 -4.67 -17.74
N ALA A 431 10.70 -6.00 -17.93
CA ALA A 431 11.53 -6.71 -18.89
C ALA A 431 10.87 -6.88 -20.28
N LEU A 432 9.58 -6.53 -20.43
CA LEU A 432 8.90 -6.60 -21.72
C LEU A 432 9.32 -5.40 -22.59
N PRO A 433 9.73 -5.61 -23.86
CA PRO A 433 10.12 -4.53 -24.77
C PRO A 433 9.05 -3.45 -24.93
N GLU A 434 7.77 -3.83 -24.93
CA GLU A 434 6.64 -2.94 -25.16
C GLU A 434 6.16 -2.22 -23.91
N PHE A 435 6.73 -2.53 -22.72
CA PHE A 435 6.21 -2.01 -21.46
C PHE A 435 6.32 -0.50 -21.33
N GLN A 436 7.44 0.08 -21.75
CA GLN A 436 7.64 1.53 -21.65
C GLN A 436 6.61 2.29 -22.49
N ASP A 437 6.39 1.84 -23.73
CA ASP A 437 5.40 2.46 -24.63
C ASP A 437 3.97 2.28 -24.10
N ALA A 438 3.62 1.08 -23.63
CA ALA A 438 2.32 0.80 -23.03
C ALA A 438 2.08 1.66 -21.78
N TYR A 439 3.07 1.79 -20.91
CA TYR A 439 3.00 2.61 -19.69
C TYR A 439 2.86 4.09 -20.02
N VAL A 440 3.67 4.62 -20.94
CA VAL A 440 3.61 6.03 -21.36
C VAL A 440 2.27 6.35 -22.02
N SER A 441 1.77 5.47 -22.88
CA SER A 441 0.45 5.60 -23.48
C SER A 441 -0.64 5.62 -22.39
N ALA A 442 -0.56 4.69 -21.43
CA ALA A 442 -1.51 4.59 -20.32
C ALA A 442 -1.42 5.75 -19.31
N MET A 443 -0.40 6.60 -19.33
CA MET A 443 -0.37 7.81 -18.50
C MET A 443 -1.43 8.83 -18.93
N ARG A 444 -1.84 8.90 -20.20
CA ARG A 444 -2.88 9.85 -20.61
C ARG A 444 -4.23 9.40 -20.06
N PHE A 445 -4.99 10.30 -19.43
CA PHE A 445 -6.39 10.02 -19.10
C PHE A 445 -7.21 9.84 -20.39
N ALA A 446 -8.24 8.99 -20.34
CA ALA A 446 -9.00 8.56 -21.50
C ALA A 446 -9.89 9.67 -22.09
#